data_AF-A0A8H4UTR2-F1
#
_entry.id   AF-A0A8H4UTR2-F1
#
_cell.length_a   1.000
_cell.length_b   1.000
_cell.length_c   1.000
_cell.angle_alpha   90.00
_cell.angle_beta   90.00
_cell.angle_gamma   90.00
#
_symmetry.space_group_name_H-M   'P 1'
#
loop_
_entity.id
_entity.type
_entity.pdbx_description
1 polymer ?
#
loop_
_entity_poly.entity_id
_entity_poly.type
_entity_poly.pdbx_seq_one_letter_code
_entity_poly.pdbx_strand_id
1 'polypeptide(L)'
;MAQDSSSSDPLYFWRETDPATGYLSQWYNCPFSDDEDAKKTYKTAEHYMMHHKALLFNDHAMALKCLGAKHPRDCKSLGRKIKNFDEETWTAHRRKIVRRGNILKFTRAISDEGIRRGASAKRKSEPVQGSLREMLLATGDREIVEASPFDRIWGIGFRAADADMAREGGAWGEN
;
A
#
# COMPACT_ATOMS: atom_id res chain seq x y z
N MET A 1 10.13 -15.34 31.50
CA MET A 1 8.77 -14.77 31.41
C MET A 1 8.76 -13.79 30.26
N ALA A 2 8.33 -14.23 29.08
CA ALA A 2 8.13 -13.31 27.96
C ALA A 2 6.86 -12.52 28.25
N GLN A 3 6.96 -11.19 28.24
CA GLN A 3 5.79 -10.32 28.35
C GLN A 3 4.99 -10.47 27.06
N ASP A 4 3.91 -11.24 27.14
CA ASP A 4 2.87 -11.29 26.13
C ASP A 4 2.05 -10.01 26.26
N SER A 5 2.45 -8.96 25.54
CA SER A 5 1.64 -7.76 25.38
C SER A 5 1.02 -7.79 23.99
N SER A 6 0.11 -8.72 23.75
CA SER A 6 -0.79 -8.65 22.60
C SER A 6 -1.79 -7.52 22.84
N SER A 7 -1.37 -6.26 22.60
CA SER A 7 -2.33 -5.17 22.47
C SER A 7 -3.27 -5.54 21.32
N SER A 8 -4.57 -5.66 21.64
CA SER A 8 -5.65 -5.85 20.67
C SER A 8 -5.98 -4.57 19.91
N ASP A 9 -5.29 -3.47 20.21
CA ASP A 9 -5.58 -2.17 19.62
C ASP A 9 -5.22 -2.16 18.13
N PRO A 10 -6.03 -1.49 17.29
CA PRO A 10 -5.74 -1.38 15.88
C PRO A 10 -4.38 -0.71 15.61
N LEU A 11 -3.67 -1.22 14.60
CA LEU A 11 -2.43 -0.64 14.10
C LEU A 11 -2.74 0.38 13.00
N TYR A 12 -2.75 1.66 13.36
CA TYR A 12 -3.00 2.74 12.41
C TYR A 12 -1.76 3.12 11.58
N PHE A 13 -1.95 3.38 10.29
CA PHE A 13 -0.94 3.92 9.38
C PHE A 13 -1.54 4.89 8.37
N TRP A 14 -0.73 5.78 7.78
CA TRP A 14 -1.23 6.70 6.73
C TRP A 14 -0.15 7.09 5.72
N ARG A 15 1.07 7.38 6.17
CA ARG A 15 2.14 7.89 5.31
C ARG A 15 3.23 6.86 5.15
N GLU A 16 3.71 6.72 3.93
CA GLU A 16 4.90 5.95 3.58
C GLU A 16 6.17 6.43 4.29
N THR A 17 6.15 7.69 4.76
CA THR A 17 7.25 8.31 5.50
C THR A 17 7.22 8.04 7.00
N ASP A 18 6.20 7.35 7.50
CA ASP A 18 6.16 6.93 8.90
C ASP A 18 7.23 5.84 9.15
N PRO A 19 8.12 6.01 10.14
CA PRO A 19 9.20 5.05 10.39
C PRO A 19 8.72 3.75 11.06
N ALA A 20 7.59 3.79 11.76
CA ALA A 20 7.04 2.62 12.45
C ALA A 20 6.13 1.81 11.54
N THR A 21 5.19 2.47 10.83
CA THR A 21 4.10 1.80 10.11
C THR A 21 4.04 2.15 8.62
N GLY A 22 4.92 3.01 8.12
CA GLY A 22 4.89 3.46 6.73
C GLY A 22 5.07 2.34 5.70
N TYR A 23 5.72 1.24 6.11
CA TYR A 23 5.85 0.03 5.28
C TYR A 23 4.51 -0.61 4.91
N LEU A 24 3.42 -0.32 5.63
CA LEU A 24 2.07 -0.78 5.31
C LEU A 24 1.45 0.00 4.13
N SER A 25 1.88 1.25 3.91
CA SER A 25 1.35 2.12 2.86
C SER A 25 1.56 1.56 1.45
N GLN A 26 0.57 1.76 0.57
CA GLN A 26 0.67 1.48 -0.87
C GLN A 26 1.75 2.32 -1.57
N TRP A 27 2.16 3.43 -0.95
CA TRP A 27 3.13 4.39 -1.47
C TRP A 27 4.56 4.12 -0.97
N TYR A 28 4.75 3.13 -0.08
CA TYR A 28 6.07 2.75 0.39
C TYR A 28 6.95 2.25 -0.76
N ASN A 29 8.13 2.85 -0.90
CA ASN A 29 9.10 2.48 -1.93
C ASN A 29 9.83 1.20 -1.53
N CYS A 30 9.29 0.08 -2.02
CA CYS A 30 9.85 -1.25 -1.88
C CYS A 30 9.69 -1.94 -3.23
N PRO A 31 10.70 -1.87 -4.12
CA PRO A 31 10.62 -2.53 -5.42
C PRO A 31 10.39 -4.04 -5.27
N PHE A 32 9.41 -4.59 -5.98
CA PHE A 32 9.10 -6.01 -6.00
C PHE A 32 8.85 -6.53 -7.42
N SER A 33 9.16 -7.80 -7.66
CA SER A 33 8.97 -8.45 -8.96
C SER A 33 7.57 -9.03 -9.13
N ASP A 34 7.12 -9.16 -10.38
CA ASP A 34 5.94 -9.95 -10.72
C ASP A 34 6.27 -11.45 -10.77
N ASP A 35 5.32 -12.31 -10.40
CA ASP A 35 5.50 -13.77 -10.50
C ASP A 35 5.33 -14.29 -11.93
N GLU A 36 4.48 -13.63 -12.74
CA GLU A 36 4.17 -14.05 -14.11
C GLU A 36 5.21 -13.53 -15.11
N ASP A 37 5.95 -12.47 -14.74
CA ASP A 37 7.00 -11.88 -15.55
C ASP A 37 8.09 -11.26 -14.66
N ALA A 38 9.15 -12.02 -14.42
CA ALA A 38 10.27 -11.59 -13.57
C ALA A 38 10.99 -10.33 -14.07
N LYS A 39 10.78 -9.91 -15.34
CA LYS A 39 11.32 -8.66 -15.87
C LYS A 39 10.49 -7.44 -15.47
N LYS A 40 9.24 -7.64 -15.03
CA LYS A 40 8.41 -6.57 -14.50
C LYS A 40 8.70 -6.36 -13.02
N THR A 41 9.07 -5.13 -12.70
CA THR A 41 9.30 -4.67 -11.32
C THR A 41 8.42 -3.46 -11.05
N TYR A 42 7.77 -3.43 -9.90
CA TYR A 42 6.95 -2.32 -9.43
C TYR A 42 7.63 -1.65 -8.26
N LYS A 43 7.77 -0.31 -8.30
CA LYS A 43 8.43 0.45 -7.23
C LYS A 43 7.62 0.50 -5.94
N THR A 44 6.30 0.51 -6.09
CA THR A 44 5.33 0.55 -4.98
C THR A 44 4.07 -0.23 -5.38
N ALA A 45 3.23 -0.59 -4.41
CA ALA A 45 1.97 -1.25 -4.69
C ALA A 45 0.97 -0.34 -5.44
N GLU A 46 1.06 0.99 -5.29
CA GLU A 46 0.34 1.94 -6.15
C GLU A 46 0.69 1.76 -7.65
N HIS A 47 1.96 1.51 -7.98
CA HIS A 47 2.37 1.26 -9.37
C HIS A 47 1.72 0.00 -9.93
N TYR A 48 1.70 -1.07 -9.12
CA TYR A 48 1.00 -2.32 -9.46
C TYR A 48 -0.49 -2.07 -9.70
N MET A 49 -1.15 -1.41 -8.74
CA MET A 49 -2.59 -1.14 -8.80
C MET A 49 -2.96 -0.35 -10.08
N MET A 50 -2.25 0.73 -10.39
CA MET A 50 -2.57 1.56 -11.56
C MET A 50 -2.19 0.90 -12.89
N HIS A 51 -1.12 0.10 -12.93
CA HIS A 51 -0.79 -0.71 -14.10
C HIS A 51 -1.88 -1.74 -14.41
N HIS A 52 -2.30 -2.52 -13.42
CA HIS A 52 -3.34 -3.53 -13.59
C HIS A 52 -4.73 -2.93 -13.80
N LYS A 53 -5.02 -1.76 -13.21
CA LYS A 53 -6.22 -0.98 -13.54
C LYS A 53 -6.24 -0.61 -15.03
N ALA A 54 -5.12 -0.17 -15.60
CA ALA A 54 -5.06 0.17 -17.01
C ALA A 54 -5.22 -1.07 -17.92
N LEU A 55 -4.61 -2.20 -17.54
CA LEU A 55 -4.80 -3.47 -18.24
C LEU A 55 -6.26 -3.94 -18.22
N LEU A 56 -6.96 -3.80 -17.10
CA LEU A 56 -8.38 -4.15 -16.97
C LEU A 56 -9.26 -3.45 -18.01
N PHE A 57 -8.92 -2.21 -18.36
CA PHE A 57 -9.65 -1.39 -19.34
C PHE A 57 -9.00 -1.36 -20.73
N ASN A 58 -8.10 -2.31 -21.01
CA ASN A 58 -7.38 -2.44 -22.28
C ASN A 58 -6.55 -1.20 -22.69
N ASP A 59 -6.18 -0.35 -21.73
CA ASP A 59 -5.33 0.83 -21.96
C ASP A 59 -3.85 0.47 -21.78
N HIS A 60 -3.31 -0.35 -22.68
CA HIS A 60 -1.92 -0.82 -22.61
C HIS A 60 -0.90 0.33 -22.64
N ALA A 61 -1.20 1.42 -23.35
CA ALA A 61 -0.35 2.60 -23.38
C ALA A 61 -0.28 3.27 -21.99
N MET A 62 -1.41 3.37 -21.28
CA MET A 62 -1.41 3.87 -19.91
C MET A 62 -0.76 2.89 -18.94
N ALA A 63 -0.94 1.58 -19.13
CA ALA A 63 -0.31 0.55 -18.31
C ALA A 63 1.22 0.69 -18.31
N LEU A 64 1.83 0.92 -19.49
CA LEU A 64 3.28 1.16 -19.62
C LEU A 64 3.70 2.47 -18.93
N LYS A 65 2.90 3.54 -19.03
CA LYS A 65 3.18 4.81 -18.35
C LYS A 65 3.13 4.66 -16.83
N CYS A 66 2.11 3.96 -16.30
CA CYS A 66 1.98 3.67 -14.87
C CYS A 66 3.18 2.86 -14.35
N LEU A 67 3.60 1.83 -15.09
CA LEU A 67 4.77 1.01 -14.74
C LEU A 67 6.07 1.83 -14.71
N GLY A 68 6.26 2.72 -15.70
CA GLY A 68 7.44 3.57 -15.83
C GLY A 68 7.46 4.81 -14.93
N ALA A 69 6.39 5.09 -14.18
CA ALA A 69 6.31 6.29 -13.34
C ALA A 69 7.45 6.34 -12.30
N LYS A 70 7.91 7.55 -11.97
CA LYS A 70 9.02 7.73 -11.03
C LYS A 70 8.55 7.73 -9.58
N HIS A 71 7.34 8.25 -9.33
CA HIS A 71 6.80 8.44 -8.01
C HIS A 71 5.33 7.94 -7.95
N PRO A 72 4.86 7.36 -6.82
CA PRO A 72 3.48 6.88 -6.71
C PRO A 72 2.43 7.97 -6.97
N ARG A 73 2.71 9.23 -6.59
CA ARG A 73 1.87 10.39 -6.94
C ARG A 73 1.63 10.53 -8.45
N ASP A 74 2.69 10.40 -9.26
CA ASP A 74 2.59 10.51 -10.71
C ASP A 74 1.80 9.32 -11.26
N CYS A 75 2.06 8.11 -10.73
CA CYS A 75 1.33 6.91 -11.09
C CYS A 75 -0.17 7.01 -10.79
N LYS A 76 -0.54 7.48 -9.60
CA LYS A 76 -1.93 7.75 -9.22
C LYS A 76 -2.58 8.79 -10.14
N SER A 77 -1.84 9.83 -10.52
CA SER A 77 -2.34 10.83 -11.48
C SER A 77 -2.56 10.25 -12.88
N LEU A 78 -1.74 9.30 -13.32
CA LEU A 78 -1.91 8.59 -14.59
C LEU A 78 -3.13 7.66 -14.54
N GLY A 79 -3.31 6.94 -13.45
CA GLY A 79 -4.45 6.02 -13.28
C GLY A 79 -5.83 6.70 -13.25
N ARG A 80 -5.89 8.02 -12.98
CA ARG A 80 -7.12 8.83 -13.15
C ARG A 80 -7.46 9.13 -14.62
N LYS A 81 -6.55 8.86 -15.55
CA LYS A 81 -6.67 9.16 -16.99
C LYS A 81 -6.81 7.91 -17.85
N ILE A 82 -7.02 6.74 -17.24
CA ILE A 82 -7.21 5.46 -17.93
C ILE A 82 -8.45 5.55 -18.82
N LYS A 83 -8.30 5.19 -20.08
CA LYS A 83 -9.41 5.14 -21.05
C LYS A 83 -10.37 4.00 -20.72
N ASN A 84 -11.62 4.15 -21.16
CA ASN A 84 -12.69 3.15 -20.99
C ASN A 84 -12.94 2.76 -19.53
N PHE A 85 -12.60 3.64 -18.58
CA PHE A 85 -12.81 3.38 -17.17
C PHE A 85 -14.31 3.25 -16.88
N ASP A 86 -14.66 2.14 -16.24
CA ASP A 86 -16.00 1.86 -15.72
C ASP A 86 -15.90 1.56 -14.22
N GLU A 87 -16.67 2.30 -13.41
CA GLU A 87 -16.57 2.22 -11.94
C GLU A 87 -17.10 0.88 -11.40
N GLU A 88 -18.13 0.32 -12.04
CA GLU A 88 -18.72 -0.95 -11.61
C GLU A 88 -17.72 -2.10 -11.82
N THR A 89 -17.15 -2.18 -13.03
CA THR A 89 -16.08 -3.12 -13.37
C THR A 89 -14.87 -2.91 -12.45
N TRP A 90 -14.46 -1.67 -12.19
CA TRP A 90 -13.36 -1.43 -11.26
C TRP A 90 -13.68 -1.92 -9.86
N THR A 91 -14.86 -1.62 -9.33
CA THR A 91 -15.30 -2.04 -8.00
C THR A 91 -15.35 -3.57 -7.87
N ALA A 92 -15.79 -4.27 -8.90
CA ALA A 92 -15.82 -5.73 -8.94
C ALA A 92 -14.42 -6.37 -8.92
N HIS A 93 -13.40 -5.71 -9.49
CA HIS A 93 -12.06 -6.29 -9.66
C HIS A 93 -10.98 -5.72 -8.72
N ARG A 94 -11.14 -4.51 -8.20
CA ARG A 94 -10.09 -3.74 -7.50
C ARG A 94 -9.49 -4.48 -6.30
N ARG A 95 -10.33 -5.16 -5.50
CA ARG A 95 -9.87 -5.89 -4.30
C ARG A 95 -8.94 -7.04 -4.68
N LYS A 96 -9.25 -7.78 -5.74
CA LYS A 96 -8.38 -8.87 -6.23
C LYS A 96 -7.02 -8.33 -6.71
N ILE A 97 -7.04 -7.22 -7.45
CA ILE A 97 -5.84 -6.56 -7.97
C ILE A 97 -4.96 -6.05 -6.82
N VAL A 98 -5.53 -5.26 -5.90
CA VAL A 98 -4.78 -4.70 -4.77
C VAL A 98 -4.25 -5.80 -3.84
N ARG A 99 -5.06 -6.82 -3.56
CA ARG A 99 -4.60 -7.99 -2.78
C ARG A 99 -3.39 -8.68 -3.42
N ARG A 100 -3.41 -8.89 -4.75
CA ARG A 100 -2.28 -9.50 -5.46
C ARG A 100 -1.03 -8.62 -5.37
N GLY A 101 -1.15 -7.32 -5.59
CA GLY A 101 -0.05 -6.36 -5.44
C GLY A 101 0.53 -6.36 -4.03
N ASN A 102 -0.31 -6.43 -3.00
CA ASN A 102 0.14 -6.55 -1.61
C ASN A 102 0.88 -7.86 -1.35
N ILE A 103 0.35 -9.01 -1.80
CA ILE A 103 1.05 -10.30 -1.66
C ILE A 103 2.45 -10.21 -2.29
N LEU A 104 2.58 -9.67 -3.50
CA LEU A 104 3.87 -9.54 -4.18
C LEU A 104 4.80 -8.58 -3.42
N LYS A 105 4.31 -7.40 -3.01
CA LYS A 105 5.08 -6.45 -2.18
C LYS A 105 5.67 -7.11 -0.94
N PHE A 106 4.89 -7.94 -0.25
CA PHE A 106 5.31 -8.58 1.00
C PHE A 106 6.00 -9.94 0.81
N THR A 107 6.18 -10.45 -0.42
CA THR A 107 6.80 -11.79 -0.65
C THR A 107 7.83 -11.85 -1.77
N ARG A 108 7.94 -10.79 -2.59
CA ARG A 108 8.80 -10.69 -3.79
C ARG A 108 9.57 -9.38 -3.84
N ALA A 109 9.78 -8.75 -2.69
CA ALA A 109 10.62 -7.57 -2.62
C ALA A 109 12.06 -7.90 -3.04
N ILE A 110 12.63 -7.06 -3.91
CA ILE A 110 13.94 -7.27 -4.52
C ILE A 110 15.06 -6.73 -3.62
N SER A 111 14.73 -5.77 -2.76
CA SER A 111 15.72 -5.04 -1.97
C SER A 111 15.26 -4.82 -0.53
N ASP A 112 14.81 -5.88 0.16
CA ASP A 112 14.29 -5.77 1.54
C ASP A 112 15.34 -5.19 2.52
N GLU A 113 16.61 -5.56 2.34
CA GLU A 113 17.68 -5.20 3.26
C GLU A 113 18.22 -3.79 2.99
N GLY A 114 18.26 -2.95 4.03
CA GLY A 114 18.78 -1.59 3.93
C GLY A 114 17.79 -0.53 3.45
N ILE A 115 16.52 -0.89 3.18
CA ILE A 115 15.47 0.12 3.00
C ILE A 115 15.36 0.92 4.30
N ARG A 116 15.50 2.24 4.19
CA ARG A 116 15.41 3.13 5.35
C ARG A 116 13.95 3.40 5.70
N ARG A 117 13.59 3.14 6.96
CA ARG A 117 12.23 3.39 7.49
C ARG A 117 11.87 4.86 7.34
N GLY A 118 10.71 5.19 6.77
CA GLY A 118 10.27 6.57 6.64
C GLY A 118 11.14 7.44 5.71
N ALA A 119 10.69 7.59 4.47
CA ALA A 119 11.40 8.36 3.45
C ALA A 119 11.31 9.88 3.68
N SER A 120 12.15 10.41 4.57
CA SER A 120 12.70 11.74 4.34
C SER A 120 14.20 11.64 4.25
N ALA A 121 14.77 12.02 3.10
CA ALA A 121 16.21 12.12 2.89
C ALA A 121 16.94 12.98 3.95
N LYS A 122 16.18 13.74 4.75
CA LYS A 122 16.67 14.60 5.84
C LYS A 122 16.81 13.91 7.20
N ARG A 123 16.23 12.73 7.43
CA ARG A 123 16.37 12.00 8.71
C ARG A 123 17.13 10.70 8.49
N LYS A 124 18.20 10.48 9.27
CA LYS A 124 18.87 9.18 9.37
C LYS A 124 17.91 8.23 10.08
N SER A 125 17.09 7.51 9.32
CA SER A 125 16.30 6.42 9.86
C SER A 125 17.07 5.12 9.78
N GLU A 126 16.77 4.25 10.74
CA GLU A 126 17.35 2.93 10.80
C GLU A 126 16.90 2.10 9.58
N PRO A 127 17.80 1.29 9.02
CA PRO A 127 17.43 0.32 8.01
C PRO A 127 16.41 -0.66 8.59
N VAL A 128 15.52 -1.15 7.74
CA VAL A 128 14.68 -2.30 8.08
C VAL A 128 15.60 -3.49 8.42
N GLN A 129 15.33 -4.15 9.54
CA GLN A 129 15.92 -5.43 9.91
C GLN A 129 14.93 -6.53 9.49
N GLY A 130 15.38 -7.45 8.63
CA GLY A 130 14.55 -8.50 8.05
C GLY A 130 13.75 -8.04 6.82
N SER A 131 12.73 -8.83 6.48
CA SER A 131 11.86 -8.62 5.33
C SER A 131 10.55 -7.92 5.71
N LEU A 132 9.92 -7.27 4.73
CA LEU A 132 8.56 -6.72 4.93
C LEU A 132 7.56 -7.81 5.34
N ARG A 133 7.76 -9.05 4.88
CA ARG A 133 6.94 -10.21 5.29
C ARG A 133 6.98 -10.42 6.79
N GLU A 134 8.18 -10.45 7.37
CA GLU A 134 8.38 -10.66 8.80
C GLU A 134 7.79 -9.49 9.59
N MET A 135 7.96 -8.26 9.11
CA MET A 135 7.34 -7.08 9.72
C MET A 135 5.82 -7.13 9.69
N LEU A 136 5.22 -7.64 8.62
CA LEU A 136 3.77 -7.84 8.54
C LEU A 136 3.31 -8.95 9.49
N LEU A 137 4.01 -10.08 9.53
CA LEU A 137 3.65 -11.18 10.44
C LEU A 137 3.81 -10.77 11.92
N ALA A 138 4.78 -9.92 12.23
CA ALA A 138 4.98 -9.35 13.56
C ALA A 138 3.84 -8.40 13.99
N THR A 139 2.91 -8.03 13.11
CA THR A 139 1.70 -7.32 13.54
C THR A 139 0.76 -8.21 14.34
N GLY A 140 0.90 -9.54 14.24
CA GLY A 140 -0.01 -10.50 14.84
C GLY A 140 -1.43 -10.32 14.32
N ASP A 141 -2.41 -10.57 15.19
CA ASP A 141 -3.85 -10.50 14.86
C ASP A 141 -4.44 -9.08 14.96
N ARG A 142 -3.59 -8.04 15.09
CA ARG A 142 -4.05 -6.65 15.17
C ARG A 142 -4.75 -6.24 13.88
N GLU A 143 -5.85 -5.49 14.01
CA GLU A 143 -6.51 -4.85 12.89
C GLU A 143 -5.59 -3.77 12.30
N ILE A 144 -5.21 -3.90 11.03
CA ILE A 144 -4.39 -2.91 10.34
C ILE A 144 -5.32 -1.88 9.68
N VAL A 145 -5.14 -0.60 10.02
CA VAL A 145 -6.09 0.46 9.65
C VAL A 145 -5.38 1.60 8.92
N GLU A 146 -5.76 1.87 7.66
CA GLU A 146 -5.26 3.03 6.94
C GLU A 146 -6.01 4.30 7.39
N ALA A 147 -5.43 5.00 8.36
CA ALA A 147 -5.91 6.25 8.94
C ALA A 147 -5.63 7.49 8.06
N SER A 148 -5.97 7.36 6.78
CA SER A 148 -5.95 8.48 5.82
C SER A 148 -7.25 9.29 5.91
N PRO A 149 -7.20 10.60 6.21
CA PRO A 149 -8.39 11.46 6.18
C PRO A 149 -8.91 11.74 4.76
N PHE A 150 -8.22 11.26 3.73
CA PHE A 150 -8.54 11.54 2.32
C PHE A 150 -8.91 10.30 1.52
N ASP A 151 -8.87 9.11 2.13
CA ASP A 151 -9.18 7.85 1.48
C ASP A 151 -10.28 7.13 2.27
N ARG A 152 -11.44 6.93 1.64
CA ARG A 152 -12.57 6.17 2.21
C ARG A 152 -12.77 4.81 1.54
N ILE A 153 -11.92 4.48 0.56
CA ILE A 153 -12.00 3.23 -0.21
C ILE A 153 -10.98 2.21 0.30
N TRP A 154 -9.75 2.65 0.55
CA TRP A 154 -8.67 1.80 1.09
C TRP A 154 -8.28 2.18 2.51
N GLY A 155 -8.94 3.21 3.06
CA GLY A 155 -8.76 3.66 4.41
C GLY A 155 -10.05 4.13 5.04
N ILE A 156 -9.95 4.52 6.31
CA ILE A 156 -11.13 4.84 7.13
C ILE A 156 -11.68 6.25 6.87
N GLY A 157 -10.95 7.13 6.19
CA GLY A 157 -11.37 8.52 5.98
C GLY A 157 -11.12 9.45 7.16
N PHE A 158 -10.40 9.00 8.18
CA PHE A 158 -10.10 9.75 9.41
C PHE A 158 -8.65 9.58 9.81
N ARG A 159 -8.12 10.52 10.60
CA ARG A 159 -6.83 10.36 11.28
C ARG A 159 -7.00 9.37 12.44
N ALA A 160 -5.90 8.77 12.88
CA ALA A 160 -5.91 7.80 13.98
C ALA A 160 -6.56 8.36 15.26
N ALA A 161 -6.32 9.65 15.56
CA ALA A 161 -6.89 10.32 16.73
C ALA A 161 -8.43 10.44 16.71
N ASP A 162 -9.04 10.38 15.52
CA ASP A 162 -10.49 10.51 15.35
C ASP A 162 -11.15 9.16 15.00
N ALA A 163 -10.37 8.09 14.92
CA ALA A 163 -10.80 6.81 14.37
C ALA A 163 -11.88 6.15 15.23
N ASP A 164 -11.73 6.11 16.55
CA ASP A 164 -12.67 5.41 17.43
C ASP A 164 -14.05 6.06 17.44
N MET A 165 -14.09 7.39 17.59
CA MET A 165 -15.34 8.16 17.51
C MET A 165 -16.03 7.99 16.15
N ALA A 166 -15.26 7.98 15.05
CA ALA A 166 -15.80 7.74 13.73
C ALA A 166 -16.29 6.29 13.54
N ARG A 167 -15.69 5.31 14.25
CA ARG A 167 -16.10 3.91 14.22
C ARG A 167 -17.43 3.72 14.93
N GLU A 168 -17.57 4.28 16.13
CA GLU A 168 -18.80 4.26 16.93
C GLU A 168 -19.97 4.91 16.17
N GLY A 169 -19.69 6.00 15.44
CA GLY A 169 -20.67 6.66 14.59
C GLY A 169 -20.97 5.96 13.25
N GLY A 170 -20.35 4.80 12.95
CA GLY A 170 -20.52 4.09 11.68
C GLY A 170 -20.00 4.85 10.46
N ALA A 171 -19.08 5.79 10.66
CA ALA A 171 -18.61 6.72 9.63
C ALA A 171 -17.34 6.25 8.91
N TRP A 172 -16.75 5.12 9.27
CA TRP A 172 -15.56 4.60 8.60
C TRP A 172 -15.79 4.39 7.10
N GLY A 173 -14.72 4.61 6.33
CA GLY A 173 -14.58 4.07 4.98
C GLY A 173 -14.46 2.55 4.99
N GLU A 174 -14.20 1.97 3.82
CA GLU A 174 -14.14 0.51 3.67
C GLU A 174 -12.96 -0.16 4.39
N ASN A 175 -11.87 0.59 4.62
CA ASN A 175 -10.57 0.09 5.11
C ASN A 175 -10.07 -1.13 4.31
#